data_AF-A0A3S3RQ34-F1
#
_entry.id   AF-A0A3S3RQ34-F1
#
_cell.length_a   1.000
_cell.length_b   1.000
_cell.length_c   1.000
_cell.angle_alpha   90.00
_cell.angle_beta   90.00
_cell.angle_gamma   90.00
#
_symmetry.space_group_name_H-M   'P 1'
#
loop_
_entity.id
_entity.type
_entity.pdbx_description
1 polymer ?
#
loop_
_entity_poly.entity_id
_entity_poly.type
_entity_poly.pdbx_seq_one_letter_code
_entity_poly.pdbx_strand_id
1 'polypeptide(L)' 'GPNGPVGSVWIALDKPTYGIHGTPDPSKIGKTESHGCVRLTNWDARELAKLVSPGVTVEFVGGPTIAEVGGTSTDEFTQQ' A
#
# COMPACT_ATOMS: atom_id res chain seq x y z
N GLY A 1 -14.77 -3.26 10.64
CA GLY A 1 -14.23 -3.37 12.02
C GLY A 1 -12.80 -3.88 11.98
N PRO A 2 -12.03 -3.81 13.08
CA PRO A 2 -10.58 -4.06 13.11
C PRO A 2 -10.11 -5.43 12.58
N ASN A 3 -11.01 -6.41 12.53
CA ASN A 3 -10.75 -7.76 12.02
C ASN A 3 -11.18 -7.97 10.55
N GLY A 4 -11.67 -6.92 9.89
CA GLY A 4 -12.01 -6.96 8.46
C GLY A 4 -10.75 -6.89 7.58
N PRO A 5 -10.86 -7.11 6.26
CA PRO A 5 -9.72 -7.20 5.34
C PRO A 5 -8.78 -5.98 5.34
N VAL A 6 -9.33 -4.78 5.59
CA VAL A 6 -8.59 -3.51 5.68
C VAL A 6 -8.21 -3.11 7.10
N GLY A 7 -8.48 -3.99 8.07
CA GLY A 7 -8.27 -3.73 9.48
C GLY A 7 -9.12 -2.57 10.00
N SER A 8 -8.50 -1.71 10.80
CA SER A 8 -9.17 -0.62 11.50
C SER A 8 -9.30 0.67 10.69
N VAL A 9 -8.47 0.85 9.67
CA VAL A 9 -8.25 2.12 8.97
C VAL A 9 -7.99 1.86 7.50
N TRP A 10 -8.55 2.72 6.66
CA TRP A 10 -8.30 2.79 5.23
C TRP A 10 -7.91 4.21 4.84
N ILE A 11 -6.74 4.37 4.23
CA ILE A 11 -6.27 5.62 3.63
C ILE A 11 -6.21 5.37 2.12
N ALA A 12 -7.14 5.99 1.38
CA ALA A 12 -7.23 5.81 -0.07
C ALA A 12 -6.06 6.50 -0.78
N LEU A 13 -5.52 5.86 -1.82
CA LEU A 13 -4.66 6.50 -2.81
C LEU A 13 -5.49 6.97 -4.01
N ASP A 14 -4.85 7.72 -4.91
CA ASP A 14 -5.47 8.27 -6.12
C ASP A 14 -5.83 7.21 -7.18
N LYS A 15 -5.11 6.08 -7.20
CA LYS A 15 -5.45 4.92 -8.03
C LYS A 15 -6.64 4.15 -7.41
N PRO A 16 -7.73 3.92 -8.18
CA PRO A 16 -8.88 3.17 -7.68
C PRO A 16 -8.46 1.81 -7.14
N THR A 17 -9.02 1.42 -5.99
CA THR A 17 -8.76 0.17 -5.23
C THR A 17 -7.41 0.08 -4.50
N TYR A 18 -6.54 1.08 -4.60
CA TYR A 18 -5.27 1.12 -3.88
C TYR A 18 -5.38 1.95 -2.60
N GLY A 19 -4.65 1.53 -1.57
CA GLY A 19 -4.69 2.18 -0.27
C GLY A 19 -3.60 1.72 0.68
N ILE A 20 -3.40 2.53 1.72
CA ILE A 20 -2.62 2.17 2.91
C ILE A 20 -3.61 1.81 4.01
N HIS A 21 -3.48 0.62 4.59
CA HIS A 21 -4.51 0.11 5.50
C HIS A 21 -3.94 -0.79 6.60
N GLY A 22 -4.74 -1.01 7.65
CA GLY A 22 -4.41 -1.95 8.71
C GLY A 22 -4.60 -3.41 8.28
N THR A 23 -4.28 -4.39 9.12
CA THR A 23 -4.52 -5.81 8.80
C THR A 23 -5.04 -6.58 10.01
N PRO A 24 -5.89 -7.60 9.82
CA PRO A 24 -6.22 -8.55 10.88
C PRO A 24 -5.05 -9.50 11.22
N ASP A 25 -4.08 -9.65 10.31
CA ASP A 25 -2.98 -10.61 10.39
C ASP A 25 -1.61 -9.89 10.46
N PRO A 26 -1.27 -9.20 11.57
CA PRO A 26 -0.04 -8.40 11.65
C PRO A 26 1.25 -9.23 11.44
N SER A 27 1.20 -10.54 11.71
CA SER A 27 2.34 -11.45 11.53
C SER A 27 2.75 -11.66 10.07
N LYS A 28 1.90 -11.28 9.10
CA LYS A 28 2.14 -11.40 7.65
C LYS A 28 2.73 -10.14 7.01
N ILE A 29 2.81 -9.03 7.73
CA ILE A 29 3.39 -7.77 7.23
C ILE A 29 4.86 -8.03 6.81
N GLY A 30 5.23 -7.59 5.61
CA GLY A 30 6.58 -7.75 5.05
C GLY A 30 6.99 -9.18 4.70
N LYS A 31 6.06 -10.15 4.78
CA LYS A 31 6.33 -11.57 4.47
C LYS A 31 5.50 -12.12 3.33
N THR A 32 4.46 -11.39 2.93
CA THR A 32 3.60 -11.75 1.81
C THR A 32 3.50 -10.56 0.90
N GLU A 33 3.69 -10.80 -0.40
CA GLU A 33 3.37 -9.81 -1.42
C GLU A 33 1.90 -9.39 -1.32
N SER A 34 1.67 -8.12 -1.66
CA SER A 34 0.35 -7.55 -1.75
C SER A 34 0.05 -7.24 -3.21
N HIS A 35 -1.21 -7.34 -3.64
CA HIS A 35 -1.66 -6.91 -4.98
C HIS A 35 -1.71 -5.37 -5.12
N GLY A 36 -0.75 -4.66 -4.52
CA GLY A 36 -0.61 -3.20 -4.60
C GLY A 36 -1.07 -2.37 -3.39
N CYS A 37 -1.69 -2.97 -2.37
CA CYS A 37 -2.06 -2.25 -1.13
C CYS A 37 -0.98 -2.36 -0.05
N VAL A 38 -0.63 -1.24 0.58
CA VAL A 38 0.35 -1.22 1.68
C VAL A 38 -0.34 -1.60 2.98
N ARG A 39 0.12 -2.70 3.60
CA ARG A 39 -0.41 -3.20 4.87
C ARG A 39 0.47 -2.75 6.03
N LEU A 40 -0.16 -2.14 7.02
CA LEU A 40 0.43 -1.77 8.31
C LEU A 40 -0.25 -2.54 9.44
N THR A 41 0.36 -2.51 10.61
CA THR A 41 -0.36 -2.91 11.82
C THR A 41 -1.54 -1.97 12.04
N ASN A 42 -2.55 -2.41 12.80
CA ASN A 42 -3.70 -1.57 13.09
C ASN A 42 -3.33 -0.30 13.91
N TRP A 43 -2.27 -0.35 14.72
CA TRP A 43 -1.83 0.82 15.49
C TRP A 43 -1.10 1.83 14.61
N ASP A 44 -0.18 1.38 13.75
CA ASP A 44 0.56 2.26 12.84
C ASP A 44 -0.38 2.93 11.82
N ALA A 45 -1.34 2.18 11.27
CA ALA A 45 -2.32 2.74 10.34
C ALA A 45 -3.18 3.85 10.99
N ARG A 46 -3.54 3.69 12.26
CA ARG A 46 -4.29 4.71 13.02
C ARG A 46 -3.44 5.92 13.34
N GLU A 47 -2.17 5.74 13.62
CA GLU A 47 -1.25 6.85 13.85
C GLU A 47 -1.05 7.65 12.56
N LEU A 48 -0.76 6.97 11.45
CA LEU A 48 -0.62 7.60 10.14
C LEU A 48 -1.87 8.41 9.75
N ALA A 49 -3.06 7.85 9.93
CA ALA A 49 -4.32 8.55 9.60
C ALA A 49 -4.56 9.83 10.41
N LYS A 50 -3.90 10.02 11.56
CA LYS A 50 -3.96 11.28 12.33
C LYS A 50 -2.95 12.32 11.81
N LEU A 51 -1.90 11.88 11.14
CA LEU A 51 -0.80 12.71 10.69
C LEU A 51 -1.00 13.23 9.25
N VAL A 52 -1.74 12.49 8.43
CA VAL A 52 -1.96 12.84 7.02
C VAL A 52 -3.36 13.40 6.78
N SER A 53 -3.48 14.20 5.73
CA SER A 53 -4.75 14.74 5.23
C SER A 53 -4.89 14.42 3.74
N PRO A 54 -6.10 14.43 3.16
CA PRO A 54 -6.28 14.27 1.72
C PRO A 54 -5.41 15.26 0.94
N GLY A 55 -4.75 14.78 -0.13
CA GLY A 55 -3.82 15.56 -0.94
C GLY A 55 -2.35 15.48 -0.53
N VAL A 56 -2.02 14.80 0.58
CA VAL A 56 -0.63 14.44 0.90
C VAL A 56 -0.08 13.50 -0.18
N THR A 57 1.07 13.86 -0.75
CA THR A 57 1.76 13.05 -1.75
C THR A 57 2.32 11.77 -1.12
N VAL A 58 2.12 10.64 -1.80
CA VAL A 58 2.74 9.35 -1.48
C VAL A 58 3.67 8.98 -2.63
N GLU A 59 4.94 8.72 -2.31
CA GLU A 59 5.95 8.29 -3.27
C GLU A 59 6.45 6.89 -2.92
N PHE A 60 6.37 5.97 -3.87
CA PHE A 60 6.96 4.63 -3.75
C PHE A 60 8.38 4.65 -4.30
N VAL A 61 9.37 4.69 -3.41
CA VAL A 61 10.79 4.65 -3.75
C VAL A 61 11.31 3.22 -3.84
N GLY A 62 12.17 2.93 -4.82
CA GLY A 62 12.84 1.63 -4.96
C GLY A 62 12.20 0.62 -5.92
N GLY A 63 11.28 1.06 -6.80
CA GLY A 63 10.91 0.28 -7.99
C GLY A 63 12.10 0.13 -8.95
N PRO A 64 12.08 -0.85 -9.89
CA PRO A 64 13.16 -1.01 -10.85
C PRO A 64 13.32 0.29 -11.62
N THR A 65 14.54 0.80 -11.65
CA THR A 65 14.81 2.03 -12.39
C THR A 65 14.64 1.75 -13.88
N ILE A 66 14.25 2.76 -14.66
CA ILE A 66 14.04 2.63 -16.12
C ILE A 66 15.30 2.10 -16.84
N ALA A 67 16.46 2.16 -16.20
CA ALA A 67 17.74 1.61 -16.68
C ALA A 67 17.87 0.09 -16.48
N GLU A 68 17.15 -0.52 -15.54
CA GLU A 68 17.17 -1.97 -15.27
C GLU A 68 16.11 -2.72 -16.08
N VAL A 69 15.01 -2.04 -16.44
CA VAL A 69 13.96 -2.59 -17.30
C VAL A 69 14.33 -2.34 -18.76
N GLY A 70 15.36 -3.04 -19.22
CA GLY A 70 15.66 -3.16 -20.64
C GLY A 70 14.55 -3.93 -21.36
N GLY A 71 13.48 -3.25 -21.73
CA GLY A 71 12.39 -3.84 -22.51
C GLY A 71 11.07 -3.14 -22.29
N THR A 72 10.57 -2.49 -23.34
CA THR A 72 9.23 -1.93 -23.50
C THR A 72 8.13 -2.76 -22.81
N SER A 73 7.45 -2.19 -21.81
CA SER A 73 5.98 -2.09 -21.78
C SER A 73 5.52 -1.17 -20.65
N THR A 74 4.59 -0.27 -20.95
CA THR A 74 4.00 0.70 -20.02
C THR A 74 2.92 0.11 -19.11
N ASP A 75 2.74 -1.21 -19.04
CA ASP A 75 1.53 -1.80 -18.43
C ASP A 75 1.76 -3.00 -17.49
N GLU A 76 3.00 -3.41 -17.20
CA GLU A 76 3.27 -4.62 -16.38
C GLU A 76 3.33 -4.43 -14.85
N PHE A 77 3.02 -3.24 -14.33
CA PHE A 77 2.72 -3.08 -12.89
C PHE A 77 1.25 -3.42 -12.52
N THR A 78 0.57 -4.19 -13.37
CA THR A 78 -0.85 -4.58 -13.15
C THR A 78 -1.05 -6.00 -12.60
N GLN A 79 -0.07 -6.90 -12.59
CA GLN A 79 -0.31 -8.26 -12.06
C GLN A 79 0.92 -8.86 -11.40
N GLN A 80 1.06 -8.63 -10.09
CA GLN A 80 1.58 -9.62 -9.14
C GLN A 80 0.77 -9.51 -7.84
#